data_AF-X0ZQF4-F1
#
_entry.id   AF-X0ZQF4-F1
#
_cell.length_a   1.000
_cell.length_b   1.000
_cell.length_c   1.000
_cell.angle_alpha   90.00
_cell.angle_beta   90.00
_cell.angle_gamma   90.00
#
_symmetry.space_group_name_H-M   'P 1'
#
loop_
_entity.id
_entity.type
_entity.pdbx_description
1 polymer ?
#
loop_
_entity_poly.entity_id
_entity_poly.type
_entity_poly.pdbx_seq_one_letter_code
_entity_poly.pdbx_strand_id
1 'polypeptide(L)'
;MLLVNVILIVPTLYQRVSRFGSIPAIFIIGTVTIRFYANDTATNINFKDVVVRKNIFAPIITISYIYYGLNPVPSYLFGIVAPNFLIYKSGSELNSTKYTLDNGLTNFTFSGLNGTIDQDAWDDFGFEIITLITLRFYINDSFGKIGFDEVSISRDPVMPEIIVNFPTNNTAFASEPFINLTIIEPNLDEVWYIINNSLRFINDNLTQFIELSIW
;
A
#
# COMPACT_ATOMS: atom_id res chain seq x y z
N MET A 1 29.93 41.18 20.26
CA MET A 1 29.77 40.42 19.01
C MET A 1 30.76 39.26 19.05
N LEU A 2 30.33 38.10 19.57
CA LEU A 2 31.20 36.94 19.79
C LEU A 2 31.32 36.15 18.48
N LEU A 3 32.52 36.17 17.88
CA LEU A 3 32.89 35.31 16.77
C LEU A 3 33.10 33.89 17.33
N VAL A 4 32.15 33.00 17.07
CA VAL A 4 32.27 31.57 17.38
C VAL A 4 33.12 30.93 16.29
N ASN A 5 34.41 30.73 16.56
CA ASN A 5 35.27 29.92 15.70
C ASN A 5 35.03 28.44 16.03
N VAL A 6 34.28 27.74 15.19
CA VAL A 6 34.12 26.29 15.23
C VAL A 6 35.42 25.66 14.72
N ILE A 7 36.27 25.21 15.64
CA ILE A 7 37.50 24.48 15.32
C ILE A 7 37.27 23.01 15.65
N LEU A 8 37.11 22.19 14.62
CA LEU A 8 37.08 20.72 14.71
C LEU A 8 38.52 20.20 14.59
N ILE A 9 39.08 19.70 15.69
CA ILE A 9 40.37 19.01 15.69
C ILE A 9 40.20 17.63 16.33
N VAL A 10 40.56 16.58 15.58
CA VAL A 10 40.69 15.20 16.08
C VAL A 10 42.14 14.99 16.57
N PRO A 11 42.36 14.29 17.70
CA PRO A 11 43.68 14.19 18.31
C PRO A 11 44.50 13.08 17.66
N THR A 12 45.63 13.44 17.03
CA THR A 12 46.89 12.72 17.19
C THR A 12 48.06 13.59 16.77
N LEU A 13 49.04 13.68 17.69
CA LEU A 13 50.42 14.16 17.56
C LEU A 13 50.66 15.61 17.12
N TYR A 14 51.36 16.32 18.01
CA TYR A 14 52.02 17.60 17.79
C TYR A 14 52.50 17.78 16.33
N GLN A 15 51.88 18.70 15.60
CA GLN A 15 52.62 19.53 14.65
C GLN A 15 51.90 20.85 14.37
N ARG A 16 52.74 21.87 14.19
CA ARG A 16 52.44 23.29 14.06
C ARG A 16 51.38 23.61 13.01
N VAL A 17 50.67 24.70 13.29
CA VAL A 17 49.80 25.45 12.38
C VAL A 17 50.44 25.57 10.98
N SER A 18 49.79 25.00 9.98
CA SER A 18 49.88 25.49 8.60
C SER A 18 48.53 25.31 7.89
N ARG A 19 48.13 26.39 7.24
CA ARG A 19 46.88 26.63 6.54
C ARG A 19 46.84 25.77 5.28
N PHE A 20 46.12 24.64 5.27
CA PHE A 20 45.82 23.88 4.05
C PHE A 20 44.39 23.34 4.07
N GLY A 21 43.81 23.31 2.87
CA GLY A 21 42.38 23.14 2.61
C GLY A 21 41.74 21.93 3.28
N SER A 22 40.50 22.14 3.69
CA SER A 22 39.59 21.14 4.21
C SER A 22 39.39 20.02 3.20
N ILE A 23 40.03 18.87 3.44
CA ILE A 23 39.62 17.60 2.86
C ILE A 23 38.33 17.19 3.58
N PRO A 24 37.19 17.01 2.89
CA PRO A 24 35.97 16.57 3.56
C PRO A 24 36.19 15.17 4.12
N ALA A 25 36.20 15.06 5.46
CA ALA A 25 36.21 13.78 6.15
C ALA A 25 34.95 13.02 5.75
N ILE A 26 35.16 11.88 5.09
CA ILE A 26 34.12 10.93 4.74
C ILE A 26 33.57 10.34 6.06
N PHE A 27 32.42 10.84 6.51
CA PHE A 27 31.68 10.32 7.66
C PHE A 27 30.99 9.00 7.26
N ILE A 28 31.69 7.88 7.42
CA ILE A 28 31.17 6.53 7.09
C ILE A 28 30.17 6.04 8.15
N ILE A 29 30.17 6.64 9.34
CA ILE A 29 29.31 6.25 10.45
C ILE A 29 28.39 7.41 10.79
N GLY A 30 27.08 7.16 10.82
CA GLY A 30 26.04 8.14 11.14
C GLY A 30 26.12 8.70 12.57
N THR A 31 27.26 8.61 13.25
CA THR A 31 27.54 9.22 14.55
C THR A 31 28.66 10.25 14.39
N VAL A 32 28.43 11.47 14.87
CA VAL A 32 29.36 12.60 14.82
C VAL A 32 29.60 13.07 16.25
N THR A 33 30.87 13.23 16.65
CA THR A 33 31.23 13.85 17.92
C THR A 33 31.64 15.29 17.67
N ILE A 34 30.93 16.23 18.31
CA ILE A 34 31.23 17.66 18.32
C ILE A 34 31.93 17.98 19.63
N ARG A 35 33.13 18.57 19.55
CA ARG A 35 33.87 19.04 20.72
C ARG A 35 33.85 20.56 20.79
N PHE A 36 33.39 21.08 21.92
CA PHE A 36 33.39 22.51 22.24
C PHE A 36 34.57 22.82 23.15
N TYR A 37 35.33 23.87 22.84
CA TYR A 37 36.45 24.33 23.65
C TYR A 37 36.14 25.69 24.29
N ALA A 38 36.69 25.94 25.47
CA ALA A 38 36.73 27.27 26.08
C ALA A 38 38.13 27.50 26.65
N ASN A 39 38.68 28.69 26.41
CA ASN A 39 39.92 29.13 27.04
C ASN A 39 39.73 30.46 27.76
N ASP A 40 40.38 30.64 28.90
CA ASP A 40 40.42 31.94 29.58
C ASP A 40 41.62 32.79 29.13
N THR A 41 41.67 34.04 29.60
CA THR A 41 42.77 34.99 29.29
C THR A 41 44.11 34.57 29.91
N ALA A 42 44.11 33.64 30.86
CA ALA A 42 45.30 33.06 31.47
C ALA A 42 45.78 31.80 30.73
N THR A 43 45.16 31.47 29.58
CA THR A 43 45.45 30.31 28.71
C THR A 43 45.04 28.95 29.27
N ASN A 44 44.20 28.90 30.32
CA ASN A 44 43.59 27.64 30.76
C ASN A 44 42.56 27.18 29.73
N ILE A 45 42.63 25.92 29.28
CA ILE A 45 41.72 25.36 28.26
C ILE A 45 40.91 24.23 28.89
N ASN A 46 39.61 24.22 28.63
CA ASN A 46 38.72 23.10 28.91
C ASN A 46 37.89 22.75 27.66
N PHE A 47 37.28 21.57 27.63
CA PHE A 47 36.43 21.15 26.53
C PHE A 47 35.22 20.30 27.00
N LYS A 48 34.20 20.23 26.15
CA LYS A 48 33.03 19.38 26.31
C LYS A 48 32.67 18.69 25.00
N ASP A 49 32.44 17.38 25.06
CA ASP A 49 31.97 16.60 23.92
C ASP A 49 30.44 16.45 23.91
N VAL A 50 29.87 16.51 22.71
CA VAL A 50 28.47 16.20 22.40
C VAL A 50 28.46 15.22 21.24
N VAL A 51 27.79 14.08 21.40
CA VAL A 51 27.64 13.08 20.33
C VAL A 51 26.27 13.25 19.69
N VAL A 52 26.23 13.45 18.38
CA VAL A 52 25.01 13.54 17.58
C VAL A 52 24.96 12.41 16.55
N ARG A 53 23.75 12.07 16.06
CA ARG A 53 23.58 11.05 15.02
C ARG A 53 22.94 11.64 13.78
N LYS A 54 23.55 11.41 12.62
CA LYS A 54 22.93 11.65 11.33
C LYS A 54 21.97 10.50 11.08
N ASN A 55 20.68 10.81 10.92
CA ASN A 55 19.75 9.82 10.38
C ASN A 55 20.17 9.53 8.94
N ILE A 56 20.53 8.29 8.66
CA ILE A 56 20.94 7.79 7.33
C ILE A 56 20.04 6.66 6.82
N PHE A 57 19.05 6.22 7.59
CA PHE A 57 18.19 5.09 7.23
C PHE A 57 16.82 5.60 6.82
N ALA A 58 16.36 5.19 5.63
CA ALA A 58 14.98 5.41 5.24
C ALA A 58 14.04 4.52 6.06
N PRO A 59 12.81 4.97 6.33
CA PRO A 59 11.79 4.10 6.90
C PRO A 59 11.48 2.93 5.96
N ILE A 60 11.04 1.81 6.53
CA ILE A 60 10.62 0.61 5.82
C ILE A 60 9.10 0.55 5.85
N ILE A 61 8.52 0.20 4.70
CA ILE A 61 7.13 -0.21 4.55
C ILE A 61 7.12 -1.48 3.70
N THR A 62 6.24 -2.42 4.01
CA THR A 62 6.10 -3.66 3.26
C THR A 62 4.63 -4.03 3.15
N ILE A 63 4.17 -4.34 1.96
CA ILE A 63 2.82 -4.86 1.70
C ILE A 63 2.80 -6.30 2.22
N SER A 64 1.99 -6.56 3.24
CA SER A 64 1.83 -7.92 3.77
C SER A 64 0.77 -8.67 2.96
N TYR A 65 -0.42 -8.07 2.79
CA TYR A 65 -1.50 -8.63 1.98
C TYR A 65 -2.35 -7.53 1.36
N ILE A 66 -2.85 -7.79 0.15
CA ILE A 66 -4.03 -7.12 -0.41
C ILE A 66 -5.13 -8.17 -0.51
N TYR A 67 -6.33 -7.86 -0.02
CA TYR A 67 -7.37 -8.87 0.17
C TYR A 67 -8.78 -8.30 0.04
N TYR A 68 -9.74 -9.20 -0.22
CA TYR A 68 -11.17 -8.91 -0.17
C TYR A 68 -11.85 -9.91 0.77
N GLY A 69 -12.75 -9.41 1.64
CA GLY A 69 -13.37 -10.24 2.68
C GLY A 69 -12.35 -10.87 3.63
N LEU A 70 -12.44 -12.19 3.84
CA LEU A 70 -11.54 -12.97 4.70
C LEU A 70 -10.45 -13.73 3.96
N ASN A 71 -10.41 -13.65 2.62
CA ASN A 71 -9.55 -14.52 1.81
C ASN A 71 -8.41 -13.73 1.13
N PRO A 72 -7.15 -14.16 1.26
CA PRO A 72 -6.07 -13.66 0.41
C PRO A 72 -6.37 -14.08 -1.03
N VAL A 73 -6.38 -13.12 -1.95
CA VAL A 73 -6.78 -13.37 -3.35
C VAL A 73 -5.60 -13.98 -4.12
N PRO A 74 -5.74 -15.18 -4.72
CA PRO A 74 -4.63 -15.91 -5.34
C PRO A 74 -3.93 -15.19 -6.51
N SER A 75 -4.54 -14.13 -7.05
CA SER A 75 -4.11 -13.48 -8.29
C SER A 75 -4.10 -11.94 -8.24
N TYR A 76 -4.28 -11.32 -7.06
CA TYR A 76 -4.47 -9.86 -6.93
C TYR A 76 -5.56 -9.29 -7.88
N LEU A 77 -6.55 -10.12 -8.20
CA LEU A 77 -7.64 -9.82 -9.12
C LEU A 77 -8.90 -9.50 -8.30
N PHE A 78 -9.39 -8.28 -8.40
CA PHE A 78 -10.44 -7.76 -7.53
C PHE A 78 -11.66 -7.31 -8.36
N GLY A 79 -12.86 -7.47 -7.80
CA GLY A 79 -14.10 -7.09 -8.47
C GLY A 79 -14.42 -5.59 -8.39
N ILE A 80 -15.71 -5.29 -8.28
CA ILE A 80 -16.21 -3.91 -8.23
C ILE A 80 -15.86 -3.21 -6.91
N VAL A 81 -15.75 -3.96 -5.82
CA VAL A 81 -15.42 -3.42 -4.50
C VAL A 81 -13.92 -3.28 -4.34
N ALA A 82 -13.46 -2.10 -3.92
CA ALA A 82 -12.07 -1.80 -3.69
C ALA A 82 -11.46 -2.75 -2.62
N PRO A 83 -10.22 -3.24 -2.83
CA PRO A 83 -9.61 -4.16 -1.89
C PRO A 83 -9.19 -3.49 -0.59
N ASN A 84 -8.99 -4.31 0.44
CA ASN A 84 -8.32 -3.93 1.68
C ASN A 84 -6.82 -4.21 1.60
N PHE A 85 -6.06 -3.55 2.45
CA PHE A 85 -4.63 -3.77 2.61
C PHE A 85 -4.23 -4.04 4.06
N LEU A 86 -3.15 -4.81 4.21
CA LEU A 86 -2.37 -4.93 5.44
C LEU A 86 -0.91 -4.67 5.10
N ILE A 87 -0.27 -3.80 5.87
CA ILE A 87 1.13 -3.45 5.74
C ILE A 87 1.91 -3.70 7.03
N TYR A 88 3.22 -3.81 6.89
CA TYR A 88 4.19 -3.65 7.94
C TYR A 88 4.93 -2.32 7.75
N LYS A 89 5.29 -1.65 8.84
CA LYS A 89 6.15 -0.46 8.80
C LYS A 89 7.15 -0.45 9.96
N SER A 90 8.34 0.08 9.70
CA SER A 90 9.43 0.19 10.68
C SER A 90 10.31 1.39 10.40
N GLY A 91 10.86 2.00 11.45
CA GLY A 91 11.71 3.17 11.35
C GLY A 91 11.57 4.10 12.56
N SER A 92 12.44 5.10 12.65
CA SER A 92 12.40 6.16 13.66
C SER A 92 11.76 7.43 13.08
N GLU A 93 11.07 8.20 13.93
CA GLU A 93 10.53 9.51 13.56
C GLU A 93 9.57 9.45 12.34
N LEU A 94 8.78 8.38 12.24
CA LEU A 94 7.77 8.22 11.18
C LEU A 94 6.77 9.38 11.26
N ASN A 95 6.51 10.02 10.12
CA ASN A 95 5.69 11.22 10.02
C ASN A 95 4.35 10.93 9.33
N SER A 96 4.38 10.46 8.07
CA SER A 96 3.15 10.18 7.34
C SER A 96 3.24 8.95 6.44
N THR A 97 2.06 8.42 6.09
CA THR A 97 1.86 7.28 5.20
C THR A 97 0.79 7.63 4.18
N LYS A 98 1.04 7.24 2.92
CA LYS A 98 0.12 7.46 1.80
C LYS A 98 0.23 6.35 0.77
N TYR A 99 -0.80 6.15 -0.04
CA TYR A 99 -0.74 5.27 -1.21
C TYR A 99 -1.23 5.97 -2.47
N THR A 100 -0.97 5.35 -3.62
CA THR A 100 -1.40 5.80 -4.94
C THR A 100 -1.72 4.59 -5.81
N LEU A 101 -2.67 4.78 -6.73
CA LEU A 101 -3.04 3.82 -7.78
C LEU A 101 -2.58 4.30 -9.18
N ASP A 102 -2.13 5.55 -9.28
CA ASP A 102 -1.90 6.29 -10.53
C ASP A 102 -0.49 6.89 -10.62
N ASN A 103 0.50 6.15 -10.10
CA ASN A 103 1.91 6.55 -10.07
C ASN A 103 2.19 7.88 -9.34
N GLY A 104 1.32 8.27 -8.41
CA GLY A 104 1.52 9.39 -7.51
C GLY A 104 0.86 10.69 -7.96
N LEU A 105 0.05 10.67 -9.03
CA LEU A 105 -0.76 11.83 -9.44
C LEU A 105 -1.78 12.14 -8.35
N THR A 106 -2.46 11.11 -7.84
CA THR A 106 -3.37 11.17 -6.69
C THR A 106 -2.77 10.37 -5.54
N ASN A 107 -2.86 10.92 -4.33
CA ASN A 107 -2.33 10.27 -3.13
C ASN A 107 -3.38 10.26 -2.02
N PHE A 108 -3.53 9.10 -1.37
CA PHE A 108 -4.48 8.89 -0.28
C PHE A 108 -3.72 8.68 1.01
N THR A 109 -3.93 9.54 2.01
CA THR A 109 -3.30 9.39 3.32
C THR A 109 -4.06 8.38 4.17
N PHE A 110 -3.33 7.57 4.93
CA PHE A 110 -3.93 6.63 5.87
C PHE A 110 -3.13 6.58 7.17
N SER A 111 -3.73 6.01 8.22
CA SER A 111 -3.09 5.77 9.51
C SER A 111 -3.20 4.29 9.88
N GLY A 112 -2.43 3.84 10.87
CA GLY A 112 -2.41 2.42 11.25
C GLY A 112 -1.60 1.53 10.30
N LEU A 113 -2.00 0.26 10.21
CA LEU A 113 -1.36 -0.81 9.43
C LEU A 113 -2.30 -1.45 8.41
N ASN A 114 -3.58 -1.13 8.44
CA ASN A 114 -4.59 -1.66 7.53
C ASN A 114 -5.56 -0.56 7.12
N GLY A 115 -6.33 -0.84 6.09
CA GLY A 115 -7.36 0.04 5.58
C GLY A 115 -7.96 -0.48 4.29
N THR A 116 -8.88 0.30 3.73
CA THR A 116 -9.53 0.03 2.44
C THR A 116 -8.98 1.01 1.42
N ILE A 117 -8.74 0.53 0.21
CA ILE A 117 -8.43 1.40 -0.93
C ILE A 117 -9.67 2.26 -1.23
N ASP A 118 -9.45 3.52 -1.59
CA ASP A 118 -10.51 4.46 -1.90
C ASP A 118 -11.36 3.95 -3.07
N GLN A 119 -12.67 3.89 -2.86
CA GLN A 119 -13.61 3.28 -3.81
C GLN A 119 -13.75 4.12 -5.08
N ASP A 120 -13.83 5.45 -4.95
CA ASP A 120 -13.97 6.33 -6.11
C ASP A 120 -12.71 6.25 -6.99
N ALA A 121 -11.53 6.26 -6.37
CA ALA A 121 -10.26 6.07 -7.08
C ALA A 121 -10.13 4.68 -7.73
N TRP A 122 -10.71 3.64 -7.12
CA TRP A 122 -10.76 2.30 -7.69
C TRP A 122 -11.69 2.23 -8.90
N ASP A 123 -12.82 2.95 -8.85
CA ASP A 123 -13.82 2.95 -9.92
C ASP A 123 -13.40 3.74 -11.17
N ASP A 124 -12.41 4.63 -11.05
CA ASP A 124 -11.77 5.30 -12.18
C ASP A 124 -11.04 4.33 -13.13
N PHE A 125 -10.70 3.13 -12.66
CA PHE A 125 -10.13 2.08 -13.50
C PHE A 125 -11.24 1.28 -14.19
N GLY A 126 -11.35 1.40 -15.52
CA GLY A 126 -12.41 0.76 -16.31
C GLY A 126 -12.44 -0.77 -16.23
N PHE A 127 -13.59 -1.34 -16.63
CA PHE A 127 -13.89 -2.79 -16.56
C PHE A 127 -13.58 -3.57 -17.84
N GLU A 128 -13.34 -2.88 -18.96
CA GLU A 128 -13.39 -3.51 -20.29
C GLU A 128 -12.15 -4.36 -20.62
N ILE A 129 -11.04 -4.17 -19.92
CA ILE A 129 -9.79 -4.92 -20.10
C ILE A 129 -9.11 -5.16 -18.75
N ILE A 130 -8.29 -6.22 -18.66
CA ILE A 130 -7.38 -6.40 -17.51
C ILE A 130 -6.48 -5.16 -17.46
N THR A 131 -6.80 -4.25 -16.55
CA THR A 131 -5.98 -3.07 -16.29
C THR A 131 -5.08 -3.41 -15.12
N LEU A 132 -3.77 -3.44 -15.38
CA LEU A 132 -2.78 -3.62 -14.33
C LEU A 132 -2.60 -2.27 -13.60
N ILE A 133 -2.93 -2.26 -12.33
CA ILE A 133 -2.91 -1.10 -11.46
C ILE A 133 -1.71 -1.26 -10.54
N THR A 134 -0.78 -0.29 -10.56
CA THR A 134 0.34 -0.26 -9.63
C THR A 134 -0.11 0.42 -8.34
N LEU A 135 -0.44 -0.38 -7.34
CA LEU A 135 -0.70 0.09 -6.00
C LEU A 135 0.62 0.26 -5.26
N ARG A 136 1.00 1.50 -4.98
CA ARG A 136 2.24 1.83 -4.27
C ARG A 136 1.95 2.53 -2.96
N PHE A 137 2.59 2.05 -1.89
CA PHE A 137 2.57 2.66 -0.57
C PHE A 137 3.86 3.41 -0.32
N TYR A 138 3.75 4.58 0.32
CA TYR A 138 4.85 5.42 0.74
C TYR A 138 4.79 5.65 2.25
N ILE A 139 5.96 5.71 2.87
CA ILE A 139 6.14 6.18 4.23
C ILE A 139 7.27 7.22 4.27
N ASN A 140 7.07 8.31 5.00
CA ASN A 140 8.08 9.33 5.18
C ASN A 140 8.39 9.56 6.67
N ASP A 141 9.66 9.79 6.97
CA ASP A 141 10.10 10.24 8.29
C ASP A 141 10.08 11.78 8.40
N SER A 142 10.28 12.31 9.61
CA SER A 142 10.34 13.76 9.89
C SER A 142 11.58 14.44 9.29
N PHE A 143 12.55 13.68 8.80
CA PHE A 143 13.76 14.17 8.15
C PHE A 143 13.67 14.13 6.61
N GLY A 144 12.50 13.79 6.07
CA GLY A 144 12.22 13.76 4.64
C GLY A 144 12.74 12.52 3.90
N LYS A 145 13.17 11.46 4.59
CA LYS A 145 13.47 10.19 3.93
C LYS A 145 12.19 9.42 3.66
N ILE A 146 12.17 8.76 2.52
CA ILE A 146 10.99 8.04 2.02
C ILE A 146 11.35 6.56 1.86
N GLY A 147 10.49 5.70 2.39
CA GLY A 147 10.40 4.30 2.04
C GLY A 147 9.17 4.05 1.18
N PHE A 148 9.21 3.03 0.33
CA PHE A 148 8.05 2.63 -0.44
C PHE A 148 8.06 1.12 -0.69
N ASP A 149 6.88 0.58 -0.99
CA ASP A 149 6.68 -0.77 -1.50
C ASP A 149 5.47 -0.76 -2.46
N GLU A 150 5.44 -1.67 -3.42
CA GLU A 150 4.42 -1.69 -4.47
C GLU A 150 4.03 -3.09 -4.91
N VAL A 151 2.80 -3.20 -5.41
CA VAL A 151 2.26 -4.43 -5.97
C VAL A 151 1.38 -4.09 -7.17
N SER A 152 1.43 -4.96 -8.18
CA SER A 152 0.50 -4.91 -9.29
C SER A 152 -0.77 -5.69 -8.95
N ILE A 153 -1.91 -5.02 -9.02
CA ILE A 153 -3.24 -5.59 -8.86
C ILE A 153 -4.05 -5.37 -10.14
N SER A 154 -5.15 -6.07 -10.35
CA SER A 154 -6.01 -5.85 -11.50
C SER A 154 -7.48 -5.95 -11.14
N ARG A 155 -8.34 -5.26 -11.88
CA ARG A 155 -9.78 -5.55 -11.86
C ARG A 155 -10.04 -6.87 -12.58
N ASP A 156 -11.02 -7.62 -12.11
CA ASP A 156 -11.58 -8.76 -12.84
C ASP A 156 -12.37 -8.26 -14.06
N PRO A 157 -11.94 -8.55 -15.30
CA PRO A 157 -12.68 -8.20 -16.49
C PRO A 157 -13.44 -9.39 -17.09
N VAL A 158 -13.38 -10.56 -16.45
CA VAL A 158 -14.05 -11.76 -16.96
C VAL A 158 -15.52 -11.63 -16.60
N MET A 159 -16.37 -11.66 -17.63
CA MET A 159 -17.81 -11.70 -17.44
C MET A 159 -18.24 -13.14 -17.11
N PRO A 160 -19.26 -13.34 -16.26
CA PRO A 160 -19.79 -14.67 -16.01
C PRO A 160 -20.32 -15.32 -17.28
N GLU A 161 -19.91 -16.55 -17.57
CA GLU A 161 -20.53 -17.35 -18.61
C GLU A 161 -21.72 -18.14 -18.04
N ILE A 162 -22.89 -18.01 -18.69
CA ILE A 162 -24.13 -18.66 -18.25
C ILE A 162 -24.59 -19.67 -19.30
N ILE A 163 -24.68 -20.94 -18.91
CA ILE A 163 -25.23 -22.01 -19.73
C ILE A 163 -26.53 -22.50 -19.09
N VAL A 164 -27.63 -22.40 -19.82
CA VAL A 164 -28.92 -22.97 -19.39
C VAL A 164 -29.00 -24.42 -19.84
N ASN A 165 -28.83 -25.36 -18.91
CA ASN A 165 -28.97 -26.79 -19.19
C ASN A 165 -30.46 -27.18 -19.29
N PHE A 166 -31.31 -26.54 -18.49
CA PHE A 166 -32.76 -26.72 -18.49
C PHE A 166 -33.47 -25.51 -17.81
N PRO A 167 -34.68 -25.11 -18.24
CA PRO A 167 -35.49 -25.63 -19.34
C PRO A 167 -34.93 -25.27 -20.72
N THR A 168 -35.39 -25.97 -21.77
CA THR A 168 -34.97 -25.71 -23.15
C THR A 168 -35.97 -24.83 -23.90
N ASN A 169 -35.49 -24.05 -24.87
CA ASN A 169 -36.35 -23.16 -25.64
C ASN A 169 -37.53 -23.89 -26.28
N ASN A 170 -38.71 -23.28 -26.19
CA ASN A 170 -39.97 -23.75 -26.78
C ASN A 170 -40.50 -25.09 -26.21
N THR A 171 -40.10 -25.49 -25.00
CA THR A 171 -40.75 -26.61 -24.29
C THR A 171 -41.99 -26.11 -23.53
N ALA A 172 -43.08 -26.87 -23.65
CA ALA A 172 -44.32 -26.63 -22.89
C ALA A 172 -44.34 -27.50 -21.63
N PHE A 173 -44.73 -26.90 -20.50
CA PHE A 173 -44.82 -27.60 -19.22
C PHE A 173 -46.24 -27.49 -18.65
N ALA A 174 -46.77 -28.61 -18.14
CA ALA A 174 -48.07 -28.63 -17.46
C ALA A 174 -47.99 -28.22 -15.98
N SER A 175 -46.78 -28.22 -15.41
CA SER A 175 -46.42 -27.79 -14.06
C SER A 175 -45.14 -26.97 -14.11
N GLU A 176 -44.77 -26.32 -13.01
CA GLU A 176 -43.53 -25.55 -12.90
C GLU A 176 -42.30 -26.41 -13.25
N PRO A 177 -41.48 -26.02 -14.23
CA PRO A 177 -40.22 -26.69 -14.48
C PRO A 177 -39.20 -26.33 -13.41
N PHE A 178 -38.13 -27.11 -13.32
CA PHE A 178 -36.94 -26.70 -12.61
C PHE A 178 -36.02 -25.89 -13.53
N ILE A 179 -35.10 -25.16 -12.93
CA ILE A 179 -33.98 -24.47 -13.55
C ILE A 179 -32.74 -25.31 -13.26
N ASN A 180 -31.87 -25.48 -14.25
CA ASN A 180 -30.54 -26.04 -14.10
C ASN A 180 -29.57 -25.23 -14.97
N LEU A 181 -28.62 -24.57 -14.33
CA LEU A 181 -27.60 -23.74 -14.97
C LEU A 181 -26.21 -24.29 -14.69
N THR A 182 -25.29 -23.99 -15.59
CA THR A 182 -23.86 -23.99 -15.31
C THR A 182 -23.37 -22.55 -15.41
N ILE A 183 -22.72 -22.05 -14.36
CA ILE A 183 -22.07 -20.74 -14.34
C ILE A 183 -20.57 -20.96 -14.27
N ILE A 184 -19.82 -20.32 -15.17
CA ILE A 184 -18.35 -20.31 -15.13
C ILE A 184 -17.93 -18.88 -14.82
N GLU A 185 -17.54 -18.66 -13.57
CA GLU A 185 -17.11 -17.36 -13.08
C GLU A 185 -16.23 -17.53 -11.82
N PRO A 186 -14.94 -17.12 -11.84
CA PRO A 186 -14.05 -17.23 -10.69
C PRO A 186 -14.47 -16.37 -9.48
N ASN A 187 -15.16 -15.25 -9.69
CA ASN A 187 -15.59 -14.33 -8.64
C ASN A 187 -17.12 -14.16 -8.60
N LEU A 188 -17.85 -15.27 -8.69
CA LEU A 188 -19.31 -15.27 -8.76
C LEU A 188 -19.91 -14.71 -7.45
N ASP A 189 -20.76 -13.69 -7.58
CA ASP A 189 -21.45 -13.06 -6.45
C ASP A 189 -22.86 -13.66 -6.27
N GLU A 190 -23.78 -13.31 -7.16
CA GLU A 190 -25.18 -13.73 -7.10
C GLU A 190 -25.66 -14.28 -8.44
N VAL A 191 -26.65 -15.16 -8.38
CA VAL A 191 -27.38 -15.66 -9.56
C VAL A 191 -28.86 -15.47 -9.31
N TRP A 192 -29.59 -14.91 -10.29
CA TRP A 192 -31.02 -14.67 -10.16
C TRP A 192 -31.75 -14.91 -11.49
N TYR A 193 -33.05 -15.11 -11.40
CA TYR A 193 -33.95 -15.17 -12.55
C TYR A 193 -35.17 -14.26 -12.33
N ILE A 194 -35.84 -13.89 -13.43
CA ILE A 194 -37.03 -13.04 -13.42
C ILE A 194 -38.13 -13.72 -14.20
N ILE A 195 -39.32 -13.85 -13.59
CA ILE A 195 -40.56 -14.27 -14.26
C ILE A 195 -41.61 -13.21 -13.98
N ASN A 196 -42.23 -12.63 -15.02
CA ASN A 196 -43.28 -11.62 -14.90
C ASN A 196 -42.94 -10.50 -13.88
N ASN A 197 -41.73 -9.93 -14.00
CA ASN A 197 -41.18 -8.91 -13.11
C ASN A 197 -40.89 -9.34 -11.65
N SER A 198 -41.10 -10.60 -11.30
CA SER A 198 -40.73 -11.15 -9.99
C SER A 198 -39.30 -11.67 -10.01
N LEU A 199 -38.41 -11.05 -9.23
CA LEU A 199 -37.02 -11.46 -9.06
C LEU A 199 -36.91 -12.61 -8.03
N ARG A 200 -36.08 -13.60 -8.33
CA ARG A 200 -35.71 -14.68 -7.42
C ARG A 200 -34.22 -15.00 -7.51
N PHE A 201 -33.58 -15.11 -6.36
CA PHE A 201 -32.20 -15.56 -6.24
C PHE A 201 -32.10 -17.08 -6.29
N ILE A 202 -31.01 -17.60 -6.86
CA ILE A 202 -30.69 -19.01 -6.95
C ILE A 202 -29.59 -19.31 -5.94
N ASN A 203 -29.93 -20.05 -4.89
CA ASN A 203 -29.03 -20.28 -3.75
C ASN A 203 -28.35 -21.67 -3.78
N ASP A 204 -28.91 -22.65 -4.51
CA ASP A 204 -28.52 -24.07 -4.43
C ASP A 204 -27.92 -24.60 -5.75
N ASN A 205 -26.60 -24.80 -5.82
CA ASN A 205 -25.88 -25.53 -6.89
C ASN A 205 -26.40 -25.26 -8.32
N LEU A 206 -26.92 -24.05 -8.55
CA LEU A 206 -27.52 -23.63 -9.82
C LEU A 206 -28.69 -24.51 -10.31
N THR A 207 -29.34 -25.27 -9.42
CA THR A 207 -30.47 -26.14 -9.73
C THR A 207 -31.60 -26.01 -8.70
N GLN A 208 -32.78 -25.54 -9.13
CA GLN A 208 -33.96 -25.42 -8.26
C GLN A 208 -35.28 -25.43 -9.02
N PHE A 209 -36.40 -25.75 -8.37
CA PHE A 209 -37.73 -25.56 -8.96
C PHE A 209 -38.09 -24.08 -9.06
N ILE A 210 -38.81 -23.69 -10.11
CA ILE A 210 -39.46 -22.37 -10.15
C ILE A 210 -40.53 -22.35 -9.06
N GLU A 211 -40.53 -21.31 -8.23
CA GLU A 211 -41.59 -21.14 -7.24
C GLU A 211 -42.97 -21.00 -7.91
N LEU A 212 -43.94 -21.82 -7.49
CA LEU A 212 -45.31 -21.79 -7.98
C LEU A 212 -45.97 -20.40 -7.84
N SER A 213 -45.53 -19.59 -6.88
CA SER A 213 -46.08 -18.23 -6.68
C SER A 213 -45.80 -17.25 -7.83
N ILE A 214 -44.85 -17.58 -8.71
CA ILE A 214 -44.41 -16.73 -9.82
C ILE A 214 -44.42 -17.44 -11.19
N TRP A 215 -44.85 -18.71 -11.24
CA TRP A 215 -45.01 -19.49 -12.47
C TRP A 215 -46.35 -19.20 -13.16
#